data_AF-A0A031G4K3-F1
#
_entry.id   AF-A0A031G4K3-F1
#
_cell.length_a   1.000
_cell.length_b   1.000
_cell.length_c   1.000
_cell.angle_alpha   90.00
_cell.angle_beta   90.00
_cell.angle_gamma   90.00
#
_symmetry.space_group_name_H-M   'P 1'
#
loop_
_entity.id
_entity.type
_entity.pdbx_description
1 polymer ?
#
loop_
_entity_poly.entity_id
_entity_poly.type
_entity_poly.pdbx_seq_one_letter_code
_entity_poly.pdbx_strand_id
1 'polypeptide(L)'
;MTRLRAICTAVALVCASGQVLADTASHNASAEAFLTLAHADKLGTPVYMQVQQMFAQRFEQTKAPESKKAVLETYQAKANAALDQAIGWNKLKPDMVKLYTSNFSESELKDLVAFYQSPLGKKVLEKMPQLTQQSAQMTQGKLESAVPVVNKLLDDMTKELTPAAPAAKKK
;
A
#
# COMPACT_ATOMS: atom_id res chain seq x y z
N MET A 1 -7.52 -1.45 -62.40
CA MET A 1 -7.09 -0.41 -61.43
C MET A 1 -7.81 -0.46 -60.07
N THR A 2 -8.82 -1.30 -59.87
CA THR A 2 -9.55 -1.46 -58.60
C THR A 2 -8.82 -2.34 -57.57
N ARG A 3 -8.04 -3.34 -58.00
CA ARG A 3 -7.30 -4.24 -57.08
C ARG A 3 -6.06 -3.60 -56.42
N LEU A 4 -5.45 -2.59 -57.06
CA LEU A 4 -4.31 -1.86 -56.51
C LEU A 4 -4.73 -0.90 -55.37
N ARG A 5 -5.95 -0.34 -55.46
CA ARG A 5 -6.50 0.54 -54.41
C ARG A 5 -6.92 -0.22 -53.14
N ALA A 6 -7.35 -1.47 -53.28
CA ALA A 6 -7.71 -2.33 -52.14
C ALA A 6 -6.49 -2.80 -51.33
N ILE A 7 -5.32 -2.95 -51.97
CA ILE A 7 -4.08 -3.35 -51.28
C ILE A 7 -3.50 -2.20 -50.46
N CYS A 8 -3.57 -0.96 -50.96
CA CYS A 8 -3.10 0.22 -50.22
C CYS A 8 -3.93 0.52 -48.96
N THR A 9 -5.22 0.15 -48.93
CA THR A 9 -6.07 0.33 -47.74
C THR A 9 -5.80 -0.74 -46.68
N ALA A 10 -5.45 -1.97 -47.07
CA ALA A 10 -5.10 -3.04 -46.13
C ALA A 10 -3.74 -2.81 -45.44
N VAL A 11 -2.75 -2.23 -46.12
CA VAL A 11 -1.43 -1.91 -45.53
C VAL A 11 -1.51 -0.74 -44.54
N ALA A 12 -2.37 0.25 -44.80
CA ALA A 12 -2.55 1.39 -43.89
C ALA A 12 -3.20 0.99 -42.54
N LEU A 13 -4.11 -0.01 -42.53
CA LEU A 13 -4.71 -0.49 -41.29
C LEU A 13 -3.73 -1.25 -40.39
N VAL A 14 -2.75 -1.95 -40.96
CA VAL A 14 -1.76 -2.72 -40.19
C VAL A 14 -0.73 -1.80 -39.50
N CYS A 15 -0.37 -0.68 -40.11
CA CYS A 15 0.58 0.28 -39.51
C CYS A 15 -0.02 1.04 -38.30
N ALA A 16 -1.32 1.33 -38.30
CA ALA A 16 -1.97 2.04 -37.21
C ALA A 16 -2.07 1.19 -35.92
N SER A 17 -2.27 -0.13 -36.05
CA SER A 17 -2.34 -1.03 -34.89
C SER A 17 -1.00 -1.19 -34.17
N GLY A 18 0.12 -1.09 -34.90
CA GLY A 18 1.46 -1.19 -34.32
C GLY A 18 1.82 -0.02 -33.40
N GLN A 19 1.39 1.20 -33.74
CA GLN A 19 1.68 2.40 -32.93
C GLN A 19 0.90 2.36 -31.61
N VAL A 20 -0.39 2.03 -31.65
CA VAL A 20 -1.23 1.95 -30.43
C VAL A 20 -0.71 0.89 -29.45
N LEU A 21 -0.25 -0.26 -29.96
CA LEU A 21 0.34 -1.31 -29.12
C LEU A 21 1.69 -0.89 -28.53
N ALA A 22 2.52 -0.19 -29.30
CA ALA A 22 3.80 0.32 -28.84
C ALA A 22 3.63 1.40 -27.75
N ASP A 23 2.69 2.33 -27.93
CA ASP A 23 2.38 3.37 -26.95
C ASP A 23 1.86 2.76 -25.64
N THR A 24 0.95 1.79 -25.73
CA THR A 24 0.45 1.06 -24.55
C THR A 24 1.56 0.32 -23.80
N ALA A 25 2.48 -0.32 -24.54
CA ALA A 25 3.62 -1.01 -23.94
C ALA A 25 4.59 -0.05 -23.25
N SER A 26 4.86 1.11 -23.87
CA SER A 26 5.74 2.15 -23.31
C SER A 26 5.14 2.79 -22.04
N HIS A 27 3.82 3.02 -22.04
CA HIS A 27 3.10 3.51 -20.87
C HIS A 27 3.14 2.53 -19.70
N ASN A 28 2.87 1.25 -19.96
CA ASN A 28 2.96 0.18 -18.95
C ASN A 28 4.39 0.03 -18.41
N ALA A 29 5.41 0.13 -19.27
CA ALA A 29 6.81 0.07 -18.85
C ALA A 29 7.19 1.24 -17.92
N SER A 30 6.67 2.43 -18.18
CA SER A 30 6.89 3.61 -17.33
C SER A 30 6.26 3.43 -15.94
N ALA A 31 5.05 2.86 -15.86
CA ALA A 31 4.41 2.51 -14.59
C ALA A 31 5.19 1.44 -13.82
N GLU A 32 5.66 0.39 -14.51
CA GLU A 32 6.46 -0.66 -13.90
C GLU A 32 7.78 -0.14 -13.32
N ALA A 33 8.47 0.73 -14.06
CA ALA A 33 9.70 1.37 -13.59
C ALA A 33 9.44 2.20 -12.32
N PHE A 34 8.36 2.98 -12.31
CA PHE A 34 7.95 3.76 -11.15
C PHE A 34 7.66 2.86 -9.94
N LEU A 35 6.82 1.83 -10.12
CA LEU A 35 6.44 0.88 -9.06
C LEU A 35 7.66 0.19 -8.43
N THR A 36 8.64 -0.16 -9.26
CA THR A 36 9.90 -0.78 -8.81
C THR A 36 10.72 0.20 -7.98
N LEU A 37 10.87 1.45 -8.44
CA LEU A 37 11.57 2.51 -7.70
C LEU A 37 10.89 2.84 -6.38
N ALA A 38 9.56 2.83 -6.35
CA ALA A 38 8.76 3.07 -5.15
C ALA A 38 8.70 1.86 -4.19
N HIS A 39 9.40 0.76 -4.50
CA HIS A 39 9.40 -0.49 -3.72
C HIS A 39 8.00 -1.06 -3.49
N ALA A 40 7.13 -0.99 -4.50
CA ALA A 40 5.78 -1.52 -4.42
C ALA A 40 5.75 -3.05 -4.17
N ASP A 41 6.81 -3.77 -4.55
CA ASP A 41 7.00 -5.19 -4.23
C ASP A 41 7.07 -5.47 -2.72
N LYS A 42 7.40 -4.47 -1.91
CA LYS A 42 7.50 -4.58 -0.45
C LYS A 42 6.19 -4.31 0.29
N LEU A 43 5.13 -3.84 -0.38
CA LEU A 43 3.85 -3.53 0.25
C LEU A 43 3.22 -4.73 0.98
N GLY A 44 3.46 -5.94 0.49
CA GLY A 44 3.00 -7.18 1.13
C GLY A 44 3.79 -7.57 2.38
N THR A 45 5.03 -7.10 2.55
CA THR A 45 5.96 -7.57 3.60
C THR A 45 5.36 -7.59 5.01
N PRO A 46 4.62 -6.56 5.47
CA PRO A 46 4.00 -6.59 6.80
C PRO A 46 3.05 -7.77 6.99
N VAL A 47 2.32 -8.18 5.95
CA VAL A 47 1.41 -9.33 5.99
C VAL A 47 2.20 -10.63 6.20
N TYR A 48 3.31 -10.81 5.48
CA TYR A 48 4.16 -12.00 5.65
C TYR A 48 4.73 -12.06 7.06
N MET A 49 5.24 -10.93 7.58
CA MET A 49 5.78 -10.87 8.95
C MET A 49 4.69 -11.17 10.00
N GLN A 50 3.49 -10.62 9.83
CA GLN A 50 2.36 -10.86 10.73
C GLN A 50 1.98 -12.34 10.77
N VAL A 51 1.92 -13.01 9.61
CA VAL A 51 1.63 -14.45 9.53
C VAL A 51 2.75 -15.26 10.19
N GLN A 52 4.01 -14.95 9.91
CA GLN A 52 5.14 -15.63 10.56
C GLN A 52 5.11 -15.49 12.08
N GLN A 53 4.82 -14.30 12.58
CA GLN A 53 4.68 -14.02 14.00
C GLN A 53 3.51 -14.80 14.62
N MET A 54 2.39 -14.92 13.93
CA MET A 54 1.24 -15.71 14.39
C MET A 54 1.62 -17.18 14.59
N PHE A 55 2.36 -17.79 13.65
CA PHE A 55 2.85 -19.17 13.80
C PHE A 55 3.84 -19.30 14.96
N ALA A 56 4.78 -18.35 15.09
CA ALA A 56 5.75 -18.35 16.19
C ALA A 56 5.07 -18.24 17.56
N GLN A 57 4.12 -17.32 17.71
CA GLN A 57 3.32 -17.17 18.93
C GLN A 57 2.56 -18.45 19.27
N ARG A 58 1.97 -19.12 18.27
CA ARG A 58 1.27 -20.39 18.48
C ARG A 58 2.21 -21.49 18.96
N PHE A 59 3.41 -21.58 18.39
CA PHE A 59 4.43 -22.55 18.79
C PHE A 59 4.82 -22.35 20.26
N GLU A 60 5.12 -21.11 20.67
CA GLU A 60 5.42 -20.77 22.07
C GLU A 60 4.25 -21.09 23.01
N GLN A 61 3.01 -20.76 22.64
CA GLN A 61 1.82 -21.06 23.43
C GLN A 61 1.61 -22.56 23.67
N THR A 62 1.97 -23.40 22.69
CA THR A 62 1.90 -24.86 22.85
C THR A 62 3.01 -25.43 23.76
N LYS A 63 3.96 -24.59 24.19
CA LYS A 63 5.18 -25.00 24.93
C LYS A 63 5.91 -26.14 24.21
N ALA A 64 5.90 -26.09 22.88
CA ALA A 64 6.53 -27.12 22.06
C ALA A 64 8.05 -27.15 22.35
N PRO A 65 8.66 -28.34 22.42
CA PRO A 65 10.09 -28.45 22.64
C PRO A 65 10.86 -27.89 21.44
N GLU A 66 12.06 -27.35 21.69
CA GLU A 66 12.91 -26.77 20.64
C GLU A 66 13.24 -27.76 19.51
N SER A 67 13.29 -29.05 19.80
CA SER A 67 13.47 -30.13 18.80
C SER A 67 12.36 -30.16 17.72
N LYS A 68 11.22 -29.49 17.95
CA LYS A 68 10.12 -29.36 16.98
C LYS A 68 10.15 -28.06 16.19
N LYS A 69 11.17 -27.21 16.34
CA LYS A 69 11.31 -25.95 15.59
C LYS A 69 11.25 -26.13 14.07
N ALA A 70 11.79 -27.24 13.54
CA ALA A 70 11.69 -27.57 12.13
C ALA A 70 10.24 -27.69 11.61
N VAL A 71 9.30 -28.07 12.49
CA VAL A 71 7.86 -28.10 12.16
C VAL A 71 7.32 -26.68 11.99
N LEU A 72 7.66 -25.76 12.89
CA LEU A 72 7.30 -24.35 12.78
C LEU A 72 7.81 -23.76 11.46
N GLU A 73 9.09 -23.95 11.17
CA GLU A 73 9.75 -23.46 9.94
C GLU A 73 9.07 -24.01 8.68
N THR A 74 8.74 -25.31 8.67
CA THR A 74 8.02 -25.96 7.56
C THR A 74 6.65 -25.32 7.32
N TYR A 75 5.88 -25.04 8.36
CA TYR A 75 4.55 -24.44 8.22
C TYR A 75 4.61 -22.95 7.89
N GLN A 76 5.59 -22.20 8.42
CA GLN A 76 5.85 -20.83 7.99
C GLN A 76 6.22 -20.77 6.50
N ALA A 77 7.05 -21.69 6.00
CA ALA A 77 7.38 -21.78 4.58
C ALA A 77 6.14 -22.09 3.71
N LYS A 78 5.28 -23.01 4.14
CA LYS A 78 4.00 -23.30 3.46
C LYS A 78 3.07 -22.07 3.44
N ALA A 79 3.00 -21.34 4.54
CA ALA A 79 2.21 -20.11 4.63
C ALA A 79 2.75 -19.03 3.69
N ASN A 80 4.07 -18.82 3.66
CA ASN A 80 4.71 -17.89 2.73
C ASN A 80 4.40 -18.27 1.27
N ALA A 81 4.49 -19.56 0.91
CA ALA A 81 4.15 -20.02 -0.44
C ALA A 81 2.68 -19.78 -0.80
N ALA A 82 1.75 -19.96 0.16
CA ALA A 82 0.34 -19.64 -0.05
C ALA A 82 0.12 -18.12 -0.23
N LEU A 83 0.82 -17.29 0.54
CA LEU A 83 0.78 -15.84 0.37
C LEU A 83 1.37 -15.42 -0.99
N ASP A 84 2.47 -16.01 -1.44
CA ASP A 84 3.06 -15.73 -2.75
C ASP A 84 2.08 -16.02 -3.90
N GLN A 85 1.27 -17.07 -3.77
CA GLN A 85 0.25 -17.41 -4.75
C GLN A 85 -0.91 -16.41 -4.80
N ALA A 86 -1.22 -15.74 -3.68
CA ALA A 86 -2.34 -14.81 -3.57
C ALA A 86 -1.93 -13.35 -3.80
N ILE A 87 -0.85 -12.91 -3.14
CA ILE A 87 -0.40 -11.51 -3.05
C ILE A 87 1.07 -11.32 -3.46
N GLY A 88 1.73 -12.36 -3.97
CA GLY A 88 3.09 -12.22 -4.47
C GLY A 88 3.18 -11.19 -5.60
N TRP A 89 4.33 -10.53 -5.74
CA TRP A 89 4.51 -9.43 -6.68
C TRP A 89 4.11 -9.79 -8.12
N ASN A 90 4.40 -11.00 -8.58
CA ASN A 90 4.01 -11.47 -9.91
C ASN A 90 2.48 -11.52 -10.13
N LYS A 91 1.70 -11.62 -9.06
CA LYS A 91 0.23 -11.61 -9.10
C LYS A 91 -0.32 -10.19 -9.04
N LEU A 92 0.24 -9.34 -8.19
CA LEU A 92 -0.24 -7.96 -7.99
C LEU A 92 0.25 -6.98 -9.05
N LYS A 93 1.45 -7.20 -9.60
CA LYS A 93 2.10 -6.26 -10.53
C LYS A 93 1.22 -5.89 -11.74
N PRO A 94 0.54 -6.81 -12.44
CA PRO A 94 -0.31 -6.44 -13.58
C PRO A 94 -1.44 -5.47 -13.18
N ASP A 95 -2.10 -5.73 -12.05
CA ASP A 95 -3.18 -4.87 -11.54
C ASP A 95 -2.64 -3.52 -11.07
N MET A 96 -1.46 -3.49 -10.45
CA MET A 96 -0.78 -2.26 -10.08
C MET A 96 -0.40 -1.44 -11.31
N VAL A 97 0.21 -2.05 -12.34
CA VAL A 97 0.55 -1.34 -13.58
C VAL A 97 -0.72 -0.73 -14.18
N LYS A 98 -1.80 -1.50 -14.29
CA LYS A 98 -3.09 -1.00 -14.79
C LYS A 98 -3.65 0.14 -13.95
N LEU A 99 -3.57 0.04 -12.63
CA LEU A 99 -4.02 1.09 -11.71
C LEU A 99 -3.27 2.40 -11.99
N TYR A 100 -1.94 2.34 -12.12
CA TYR A 100 -1.14 3.54 -12.35
C TYR A 100 -1.32 4.11 -13.76
N THR A 101 -1.36 3.27 -14.81
CA THR A 101 -1.58 3.76 -16.18
C THR A 101 -3.00 4.31 -16.40
N SER A 102 -3.97 3.94 -15.56
CA SER A 102 -5.32 4.53 -15.59
C SER A 102 -5.40 5.89 -14.89
N ASN A 103 -4.42 6.26 -14.06
CA ASN A 103 -4.45 7.48 -13.24
C ASN A 103 -3.38 8.51 -13.63
N PHE A 104 -2.33 8.08 -14.33
CA PHE A 104 -1.23 8.94 -14.76
C PHE A 104 -0.99 8.75 -16.25
N SER A 105 -0.74 9.85 -16.95
CA SER A 105 -0.21 9.80 -18.31
C SER A 105 1.19 9.20 -18.34
N GLU A 106 1.62 8.74 -19.51
CA GLU A 106 2.97 8.21 -19.68
C GLU A 106 4.04 9.27 -19.35
N SER A 107 3.84 10.53 -19.74
CA SER A 107 4.76 11.62 -19.41
C SER A 107 4.90 11.84 -17.89
N GLU A 108 3.79 11.84 -17.16
CA GLU A 108 3.82 12.00 -15.70
C GLU A 108 4.53 10.83 -15.01
N LEU A 109 4.32 9.60 -15.48
CA LEU A 109 5.05 8.43 -14.96
C LEU A 109 6.55 8.52 -15.25
N LYS A 110 6.95 9.00 -16.43
CA LYS A 110 8.36 9.24 -16.76
C LYS A 110 8.97 10.32 -15.87
N ASP A 111 8.23 11.39 -15.59
CA ASP A 111 8.68 12.46 -14.70
C ASP A 111 8.84 11.96 -13.26
N LEU A 112 7.90 11.13 -12.77
CA LEU A 112 8.02 10.48 -11.48
C LEU A 112 9.26 9.57 -11.42
N VAL A 113 9.49 8.74 -12.44
CA VAL A 113 10.69 7.90 -12.55
C VAL A 113 11.96 8.76 -12.49
N ALA A 114 12.03 9.83 -13.28
CA ALA A 114 13.19 10.72 -13.31
C ALA A 114 13.44 11.38 -11.93
N PHE A 115 12.37 11.84 -11.28
CA PHE A 115 12.46 12.41 -9.94
C PHE A 115 12.98 11.39 -8.92
N TYR A 116 12.39 10.20 -8.84
CA TYR A 116 12.78 9.18 -7.86
C TYR A 116 14.14 8.53 -8.13
N GLN A 117 14.66 8.62 -9.36
CA GLN A 117 16.04 8.25 -9.68
C GLN A 117 17.08 9.30 -9.24
N SER A 118 16.67 10.57 -9.10
CA SER A 118 17.57 11.65 -8.66
C SER A 118 18.08 11.44 -7.21
N PRO A 119 19.22 12.03 -6.83
CA PRO A 119 19.71 11.97 -5.46
C PRO A 119 18.69 12.46 -4.43
N LEU A 120 17.92 13.49 -4.77
CA LEU A 120 16.86 14.01 -3.90
C LEU A 120 15.70 13.03 -3.80
N GLY A 121 15.20 12.50 -4.91
CA GLY A 121 14.06 11.56 -4.91
C GLY A 121 14.37 10.27 -4.16
N LYS A 122 15.59 9.73 -4.29
CA LYS A 122 16.07 8.61 -3.46
C LYS A 122 16.05 8.94 -1.97
N LYS A 123 16.58 10.11 -1.60
CA LYS A 123 16.56 10.58 -0.21
C LYS A 123 15.12 10.75 0.31
N VAL A 124 14.19 11.19 -0.53
CA VAL A 124 12.77 11.27 -0.18
C VAL A 124 12.19 9.88 0.11
N LEU A 125 12.42 8.88 -0.75
CA LEU A 125 11.96 7.49 -0.52
C LEU A 125 12.50 6.91 0.79
N GLU A 126 13.77 7.17 1.09
CA GLU A 126 14.41 6.66 2.31
C GLU A 126 13.95 7.38 3.59
N LYS A 127 13.77 8.71 3.53
CA LYS A 127 13.56 9.54 4.72
C LYS A 127 12.10 9.80 5.04
N MET A 128 11.20 9.85 4.05
CA MET A 128 9.80 10.19 4.33
C MET A 128 9.12 9.24 5.32
N PRO A 129 9.27 7.91 5.24
CA PRO A 129 8.68 7.02 6.25
C PRO A 129 9.17 7.33 7.67
N GLN A 130 10.46 7.62 7.83
CA GLN A 130 11.06 7.99 9.13
C GLN A 130 10.53 9.33 9.62
N LEU A 131 10.44 10.33 8.74
CA LEU A 131 9.91 11.65 9.08
C LEU A 131 8.43 11.59 9.45
N THR A 132 7.62 10.81 8.73
CA THR A 132 6.21 10.56 9.08
C THR A 132 6.10 9.91 10.45
N GLN A 133 6.91 8.89 10.75
CA GLN A 133 6.92 8.24 12.05
C GLN A 133 7.30 9.22 13.18
N GLN A 134 8.37 9.99 13.01
CA GLN A 134 8.80 10.99 14.00
C GLN A 134 7.74 12.08 14.20
N SER A 135 7.08 12.52 13.13
CA SER A 135 6.01 13.52 13.18
C SER A 135 4.79 13.00 13.95
N ALA A 136 4.42 11.73 13.73
CA ALA A 136 3.34 11.08 14.46
C ALA A 136 3.67 10.96 15.96
N GLN A 137 4.89 10.54 16.31
CA GLN A 137 5.35 10.45 17.70
C GLN A 137 5.34 11.81 18.40
N MET A 138 5.80 12.87 17.73
CA MET A 138 5.75 14.22 18.28
C MET A 138 4.31 14.68 18.55
N THR A 139 3.40 14.41 17.61
CA THR A 139 1.98 14.73 17.77
C THR A 139 1.37 13.96 18.94
N GLN A 140 1.66 12.66 19.05
CA GLN A 140 1.17 11.82 20.14
C GLN A 140 1.62 12.37 21.52
N GLY A 141 2.90 12.71 21.66
CA GLY A 141 3.41 13.28 22.92
C GLY A 141 2.78 14.63 23.28
N LYS A 142 2.42 15.45 22.28
CA LYS A 142 1.67 16.70 22.53
C LYS A 142 0.22 16.42 22.94
N LEU A 143 -0.43 15.44 22.30
CA LEU A 143 -1.81 15.08 22.57
C LEU A 143 -2.01 14.60 24.02
N GLU A 144 -1.03 13.90 24.60
CA GLU A 144 -1.06 13.45 26.00
C GLU A 144 -1.35 14.60 26.99
N SER A 145 -0.80 15.79 26.73
CA SER A 145 -1.05 16.98 27.57
C SER A 145 -2.45 17.59 27.37
N ALA A 146 -3.10 17.33 26.24
CA ALA A 146 -4.46 17.78 25.95
C ALA A 146 -5.54 16.84 26.50
N VAL A 147 -5.22 15.56 26.76
CA VAL A 147 -6.17 14.56 27.26
C VAL A 147 -6.94 15.03 28.51
N PRO A 148 -6.29 15.56 29.56
CA PRO A 148 -7.02 16.01 30.75
C PRO A 148 -7.99 17.16 30.46
N VAL A 149 -7.63 18.07 29.55
CA VAL A 149 -8.47 19.20 29.16
C VAL A 149 -9.71 18.71 28.42
N VAL A 150 -9.53 17.79 27.46
CA VAL A 150 -10.65 17.20 26.71
C VAL A 150 -11.57 16.42 27.65
N ASN A 151 -11.03 15.62 28.57
CA ASN A 151 -11.83 14.90 29.56
C ASN A 151 -12.64 15.87 30.44
N LYS A 152 -12.03 16.97 30.89
CA LYS A 152 -12.74 18.00 31.66
C LYS A 152 -13.88 18.64 30.86
N LEU A 153 -13.66 18.96 29.58
CA LEU A 153 -14.71 19.51 28.72
C LEU A 153 -15.87 18.53 28.54
N LEU A 154 -15.58 17.23 28.38
CA LEU A 154 -16.60 16.18 28.30
C LEU A 154 -17.40 16.06 29.61
N ASP A 155 -16.72 16.11 30.76
CA ASP A 155 -17.35 16.07 32.07
C ASP A 155 -18.27 17.29 32.29
N ASP A 156 -17.79 18.48 31.94
CA ASP A 156 -18.54 19.72 32.13
C ASP A 156 -19.77 19.78 31.21
N MET A 157 -19.64 19.38 29.93
CA MET A 157 -20.78 19.21 29.02
C MET A 157 -21.80 18.20 29.56
N THR A 158 -21.33 17.06 30.09
CA THR A 158 -22.22 16.03 30.64
C THR A 158 -23.04 16.58 31.81
N LYS A 159 -22.43 17.35 32.72
CA LYS A 159 -23.14 18.00 33.83
C LYS A 159 -24.21 18.98 33.34
N GLU A 160 -23.92 19.77 32.31
CA GLU A 160 -24.88 20.72 31.73
C GLU A 160 -26.07 20.03 31.06
N LEU A 161 -25.84 18.87 30.45
CA LEU A 161 -26.89 18.09 29.77
C LEU A 161 -27.69 17.18 30.71
N THR A 162 -27.20 16.90 31.92
CA THR A 162 -27.95 16.07 32.87
C THR A 162 -29.10 16.89 33.43
N PRO A 163 -30.38 16.51 33.23
CA PRO A 163 -31.51 17.27 33.76
C PRO A 163 -31.42 17.35 35.28
N ALA A 164 -31.58 18.55 35.85
CA ALA A 164 -31.67 18.72 37.29
C ALA A 164 -32.77 17.79 37.84
N ALA A 165 -32.40 16.91 38.78
CA ALA A 165 -33.35 15.99 39.39
C ALA A 165 -34.58 16.78 39.90
N PRO A 166 -35.82 16.33 39.60
CA PRO A 166 -37.00 17.07 40.00
C PRO A 166 -36.98 17.21 41.52
N ALA A 167 -36.99 18.46 42.00
CA ALA A 167 -36.97 18.77 43.42
C ALA A 167 -38.06 17.95 44.13
N ALA A 168 -37.63 17.05 45.02
CA ALA A 168 -38.52 16.22 45.80
C ALA A 168 -39.51 17.12 46.53
N LYS A 169 -40.79 17.06 46.12
CA LYS A 169 -41.89 17.74 46.80
C LYS A 169 -41.95 17.20 48.22
N LYS A 170 -41.48 17.98 49.19
CA LYS A 170 -41.69 17.69 50.62
C LYS A 170 -43.20 17.69 50.88
N LYS A 171 -43.71 16.55 51.33
CA LYS A 171 -45.03 16.40 51.95
C LYS A 171 -44.84 16.36 53.46
#